data_AF-A0A6V7F450-F1
#
_entry.id   AF-A0A6V7F450-F1
#
_cell.length_a   1.000
_cell.length_b   1.000
_cell.length_c   1.000
_cell.angle_alpha   90.00
_cell.angle_beta   90.00
_cell.angle_gamma   90.00
#
_symmetry.space_group_name_H-M   'P 1'
#
loop_
_entity.id
_entity.type
_entity.pdbx_description
1 polymer ?
#
loop_
_entity_poly.entity_id
_entity_poly.type
_entity_poly.pdbx_seq_one_letter_code
_entity_poly.pdbx_strand_id
1 'polypeptide(L)'
;MINFNWLLMSKSTESPLFSPVRLGALDLANRVIMAPLTRNRAVAGQVPSPLAAEYYGQRASAGLIVAEGTQISPLGQGYLDTPGIHSKEQVEGWRAVTEEVHRRGGKIVLQLWHVGRVSHTSVLPPGESPVAPSAIRAEGKTFTKNGFEDVSEPRALGWTKSPP
;
A
#
# COMPACT_ATOMS: atom_id res chain seq x y z
N MET A 1 -24.63 -32.52 -48.11
CA MET A 1 -25.22 -31.62 -47.09
C MET A 1 -24.38 -31.73 -45.83
N ILE A 2 -23.52 -30.76 -45.55
CA ILE A 2 -22.83 -30.63 -44.26
C ILE A 2 -23.07 -29.18 -43.83
N ASN A 3 -23.99 -28.98 -42.88
CA ASN A 3 -24.23 -27.68 -42.26
C ASN A 3 -23.15 -27.45 -41.20
N PHE A 4 -22.17 -26.60 -41.51
CA PHE A 4 -21.26 -26.06 -40.52
C PHE A 4 -21.97 -24.90 -39.80
N ASN A 5 -22.65 -25.21 -38.70
CA ASN A 5 -23.19 -24.21 -37.79
C ASN A 5 -22.03 -23.68 -36.92
N TRP A 6 -21.24 -22.75 -37.47
CA TRP A 6 -20.32 -21.94 -36.67
C TRP A 6 -21.17 -21.01 -35.82
N LEU A 7 -21.49 -21.50 -34.62
CA LEU A 7 -22.16 -20.74 -33.58
C LEU A 7 -21.39 -19.43 -33.40
N LEU A 8 -22.05 -18.32 -33.74
CA LEU A 8 -21.64 -16.96 -33.46
C LEU A 8 -21.39 -16.83 -31.95
N MET A 9 -20.16 -17.07 -31.52
CA MET A 9 -19.65 -16.46 -30.30
C MET A 9 -19.54 -14.97 -30.60
N SER A 10 -20.65 -14.27 -30.36
CA SER A 10 -20.69 -12.83 -30.18
C SER A 10 -19.54 -12.47 -29.25
N LYS A 11 -18.45 -11.93 -29.79
CA LYS A 11 -17.47 -11.21 -28.98
C LYS A 11 -18.26 -10.05 -28.39
N SER A 12 -18.48 -10.06 -27.08
CA SER A 12 -19.05 -8.92 -26.36
C SER A 12 -18.31 -7.66 -26.80
N THR A 13 -19.04 -6.66 -27.25
CA THR A 13 -18.49 -5.35 -27.65
C THR A 13 -17.97 -4.58 -26.43
N GLU A 14 -18.30 -5.01 -25.22
CA GLU A 14 -17.75 -4.48 -23.97
C GLU A 14 -16.39 -5.12 -23.64
N SER A 15 -15.41 -4.26 -23.37
CA SER A 15 -14.07 -4.67 -22.93
C SER A 15 -14.17 -5.44 -21.61
N PRO A 16 -13.48 -6.59 -21.46
CA PRO A 16 -13.40 -7.32 -20.20
C PRO A 16 -12.93 -6.47 -19.02
N LEU A 17 -12.16 -5.39 -19.27
CA LEU A 17 -11.70 -4.47 -18.23
C LEU A 17 -12.85 -3.82 -17.45
N PHE A 18 -13.99 -3.58 -18.09
CA PHE A 18 -15.15 -2.92 -17.48
C PHE A 18 -16.19 -3.91 -16.95
N SER A 19 -15.97 -5.21 -17.14
CA SER A 19 -16.85 -6.24 -16.60
C SER A 19 -16.66 -6.40 -15.09
N PRO A 20 -17.75 -6.54 -14.30
CA PRO A 20 -17.65 -6.89 -12.89
C PRO A 20 -16.91 -8.21 -12.66
N VAL A 21 -16.28 -8.35 -11.50
CA VAL A 21 -15.57 -9.57 -11.12
C VAL A 21 -15.62 -9.78 -9.61
N ARG A 22 -15.73 -11.03 -9.18
CA ARG A 22 -15.59 -11.40 -7.77
C ARG A 22 -14.15 -11.78 -7.46
N LEU A 23 -13.54 -11.09 -6.50
CA LEU A 23 -12.20 -11.36 -5.98
C LEU A 23 -12.32 -11.87 -4.54
N GLY A 24 -12.39 -13.19 -4.37
CA GLY A 24 -12.64 -13.81 -3.07
C GLY A 24 -14.01 -13.41 -2.50
N ALA A 25 -13.99 -12.61 -1.44
CA ALA A 25 -15.20 -12.08 -0.79
C ALA A 25 -15.61 -10.68 -1.30
N LEU A 26 -14.84 -10.07 -2.21
CA LEU A 26 -15.08 -8.73 -2.73
C LEU A 26 -15.74 -8.80 -4.11
N ASP A 27 -16.91 -8.19 -4.26
CA ASP A 27 -17.53 -7.95 -5.56
C ASP A 27 -17.03 -6.58 -6.09
N LEU A 28 -16.28 -6.61 -7.19
CA LEU A 28 -15.66 -5.43 -7.81
C LEU A 28 -16.47 -4.98 -9.03
N ALA A 29 -16.66 -3.66 -9.18
CA ALA A 29 -17.43 -3.09 -10.27
C ALA A 29 -16.78 -3.26 -11.66
N ASN A 30 -15.45 -3.39 -11.70
CA ASN A 30 -14.65 -3.57 -12.90
C ASN A 30 -13.29 -4.20 -12.56
N ARG A 31 -12.44 -4.44 -13.56
CA ARG A 31 -11.12 -5.08 -13.41
C ARG A 31 -9.96 -4.08 -13.43
N VAL A 32 -10.23 -2.78 -13.32
CA VAL A 32 -9.21 -1.73 -13.28
C VAL A 32 -8.82 -1.48 -11.83
N ILE A 33 -7.58 -1.83 -11.47
CA ILE A 33 -7.07 -1.76 -10.11
C ILE A 33 -6.13 -0.56 -9.98
N MET A 34 -6.31 0.24 -8.94
CA MET A 34 -5.30 1.22 -8.56
C MET A 34 -4.19 0.49 -7.79
N ALA A 35 -3.01 0.44 -8.41
CA ALA A 35 -1.81 -0.10 -7.78
C ALA A 35 -1.42 0.69 -6.51
N PRO A 36 -0.68 0.06 -5.56
CA PRO A 36 -0.14 0.78 -4.41
C PRO A 36 0.92 1.78 -4.87
N LEU A 37 0.75 3.04 -4.47
CA LEU A 37 1.60 4.16 -4.90
C LEU A 37 1.98 5.00 -3.69
N THR A 38 3.19 4.81 -3.15
CA THR A 38 3.73 5.64 -2.06
C THR A 38 3.77 7.11 -2.46
N ARG A 39 3.15 7.98 -1.64
CA ARG A 39 3.02 9.41 -1.95
C ARG A 39 3.81 10.33 -1.04
N ASN A 40 4.26 9.84 0.12
CA ASN A 40 5.01 10.63 1.11
C ASN A 40 4.23 11.88 1.55
N ARG A 41 2.95 11.70 1.93
CA ARG A 41 2.02 12.79 2.32
C ARG A 41 1.28 12.53 3.63
N ALA A 42 1.81 11.66 4.49
CA ALA A 42 1.33 11.56 5.85
C ALA A 42 1.69 12.84 6.63
N VAL A 43 0.91 13.16 7.66
CA VAL A 43 1.24 14.25 8.60
C VAL A 43 2.01 13.69 9.80
N ALA A 44 2.34 14.57 10.76
CA ALA A 44 2.98 14.20 12.00
C ALA A 44 2.34 12.97 12.66
N GLY A 45 3.17 12.06 13.18
CA GLY A 45 2.73 10.76 13.68
C GLY A 45 2.46 9.72 12.60
N GLN A 46 2.86 9.99 11.35
CA GLN A 46 2.65 9.10 10.20
C GLN A 46 1.15 8.80 10.00
N VAL A 47 0.31 9.77 10.30
CA VAL A 47 -1.14 9.68 10.13
C VAL A 47 -1.50 10.06 8.69
N PRO A 48 -2.38 9.33 7.99
CA PRO A 48 -2.90 9.78 6.70
C PRO A 48 -3.39 11.22 6.78
N SER A 49 -2.95 12.07 5.85
CA SER A 49 -3.39 13.46 5.81
C SER A 49 -4.87 13.57 5.45
N PRO A 50 -5.56 14.68 5.79
CA PRO A 50 -6.92 14.94 5.30
C PRO A 50 -7.03 14.87 3.76
N LEU A 51 -5.96 15.25 3.05
CA LEU A 51 -5.87 15.15 1.60
C LEU A 51 -5.87 13.70 1.09
N ALA A 52 -5.47 12.72 1.91
CA ALA A 52 -5.49 11.31 1.53
C ALA A 52 -6.93 10.82 1.28
N ALA A 53 -7.89 11.23 2.12
CA ALA A 53 -9.29 10.85 1.95
C ALA A 53 -9.85 11.37 0.62
N GLU A 54 -9.60 12.64 0.29
CA GLU A 54 -9.97 13.20 -1.01
C GLU A 54 -9.25 12.47 -2.16
N TYR A 55 -7.94 12.24 -2.03
CA TYR A 55 -7.12 11.59 -3.05
C TYR A 55 -7.62 10.19 -3.43
N TYR A 56 -7.92 9.35 -2.44
CA TYR A 56 -8.47 8.01 -2.66
C TYR A 56 -9.95 8.07 -3.07
N GLY A 57 -10.74 8.97 -2.49
CA GLY A 57 -12.14 9.19 -2.86
C GLY A 57 -12.32 9.55 -4.34
N GLN A 58 -11.46 10.41 -4.88
CA GLN A 58 -11.45 10.74 -6.32
C GLN A 58 -11.20 9.50 -7.22
N ARG A 59 -10.66 8.40 -6.69
CA ARG A 59 -10.31 7.18 -7.41
C ARG A 59 -11.20 5.99 -7.08
N ALA A 60 -12.29 6.21 -6.34
CA ALA A 60 -13.23 5.17 -5.93
C ALA A 60 -13.96 4.47 -7.11
N SER A 61 -13.81 4.95 -8.34
CA SER A 61 -14.29 4.27 -9.56
C SER A 61 -13.42 3.07 -9.98
N ALA A 62 -12.20 2.95 -9.44
CA ALA A 62 -11.40 1.73 -9.61
C ALA A 62 -12.16 0.53 -9.02
N GLY A 63 -12.06 -0.63 -9.67
CA GLY A 63 -12.65 -1.87 -9.16
C GLY A 63 -12.14 -2.19 -7.76
N LEU A 64 -10.85 -1.96 -7.52
CA LEU A 64 -10.22 -2.01 -6.20
C LEU A 64 -9.11 -0.95 -6.12
N ILE A 65 -9.00 -0.30 -4.98
CA ILE A 65 -7.84 0.49 -4.59
C ILE A 65 -6.93 -0.34 -3.68
N VAL A 66 -5.66 -0.44 -4.03
CA VAL A 66 -4.63 -0.86 -3.09
C VAL A 66 -3.95 0.40 -2.56
N ALA A 67 -4.13 0.70 -1.28
CA ALA A 67 -3.52 1.87 -0.65
C ALA A 67 -1.99 1.79 -0.68
N GLU A 68 -1.35 2.94 -0.49
CA GLU A 68 0.09 3.07 -0.42
C GLU A 68 0.74 2.22 0.68
N GLY A 69 2.05 1.98 0.55
CA GLY A 69 2.82 1.22 1.53
C GLY A 69 2.65 1.80 2.92
N THR A 70 2.07 1.02 3.82
CA THR A 70 1.67 1.46 5.15
C THR A 70 2.41 0.67 6.21
N GLN A 71 3.31 1.31 6.95
CA GLN A 71 4.18 0.57 7.88
C GLN A 71 3.40 -0.04 9.05
N ILE A 72 3.70 -1.30 9.36
CA ILE A 72 3.07 -2.06 10.46
C ILE A 72 3.70 -1.78 11.83
N SER A 73 4.81 -1.06 11.86
CA SER A 73 5.51 -0.66 13.08
C SER A 73 6.41 0.55 12.80
N PRO A 74 6.89 1.26 13.82
CA PRO A 74 7.88 2.33 13.64
C PRO A 74 9.16 1.87 12.91
N LEU A 75 9.61 0.62 13.15
CA LEU A 75 10.78 0.04 12.46
C LEU A 75 10.50 -0.35 11.00
N GLY A 76 9.23 -0.39 10.59
CA GLY A 76 8.83 -0.68 9.22
C GLY A 76 8.95 0.50 8.27
N GLN A 77 9.26 1.71 8.78
CA GLN A 77 9.36 2.92 7.98
C GLN A 77 10.69 2.98 7.20
N GLY A 78 10.62 3.34 5.92
CA GLY A 78 11.79 3.53 5.07
C GLY A 78 11.95 4.91 4.47
N TYR A 79 10.85 5.64 4.33
CA TYR A 79 10.81 6.93 3.65
C TYR A 79 10.11 7.94 4.54
N LEU A 80 10.47 9.22 4.37
CA LEU A 80 9.83 10.31 5.09
C LEU A 80 8.33 10.38 4.75
N ASP A 81 7.49 10.69 5.73
CA ASP A 81 6.06 10.98 5.57
C ASP A 81 5.22 9.86 4.91
N THR A 82 5.59 8.59 5.11
CA THR A 82 4.73 7.44 4.77
C THR A 82 3.75 7.13 5.90
N PRO A 83 2.50 6.73 5.60
CA PRO A 83 1.51 6.48 6.65
C PRO A 83 1.77 5.16 7.40
N GLY A 84 1.45 5.11 8.69
CA GLY A 84 1.51 3.89 9.51
C GLY A 84 0.13 3.28 9.79
N ILE A 85 0.11 2.09 10.42
CA ILE A 85 -1.12 1.43 10.93
C ILE A 85 -0.87 0.73 12.28
N HIS A 86 -0.11 1.37 13.16
CA HIS A 86 0.33 0.85 14.45
C HIS A 86 0.02 1.78 15.63
N SER A 87 -0.79 2.83 15.41
CA SER A 87 -1.32 3.70 16.47
C SER A 87 -2.82 3.95 16.29
N LYS A 88 -3.49 4.42 17.34
CA LYS A 88 -4.92 4.75 17.28
C LYS A 88 -5.20 5.92 16.34
N GLU A 89 -4.34 6.93 16.36
CA GLU A 89 -4.44 8.13 15.51
C GLU A 89 -4.30 7.75 14.04
N GLN A 90 -3.40 6.80 13.73
CA GLN A 90 -3.24 6.26 12.39
C GLN A 90 -4.48 5.47 11.93
N VAL A 91 -5.06 4.65 12.82
CA VAL A 91 -6.31 3.94 12.54
C VAL A 91 -7.45 4.91 12.24
N GLU A 92 -7.59 6.00 13.02
CA GLU A 92 -8.63 7.01 12.76
C GLU A 92 -8.38 7.80 11.47
N GLY A 93 -7.12 8.10 11.13
CA GLY A 93 -6.77 8.68 9.83
C GLY A 93 -7.14 7.76 8.66
N TRP A 94 -6.86 6.46 8.77
CA TRP A 94 -7.27 5.46 7.77
C TRP A 94 -8.78 5.25 7.73
N ARG A 95 -9.47 5.32 8.87
CA ARG A 95 -10.94 5.26 8.93
C ARG A 95 -11.54 6.32 8.02
N ALA A 96 -11.13 7.58 8.15
CA ALA A 96 -11.61 8.68 7.30
C ALA A 96 -11.38 8.41 5.80
N VAL A 97 -10.23 7.83 5.43
CA VAL A 97 -9.94 7.42 4.04
C VAL A 97 -10.91 6.35 3.57
N THR A 98 -11.09 5.27 4.36
CA THR A 98 -11.97 4.16 3.98
C THR A 98 -13.44 4.58 3.92
N GLU A 99 -13.89 5.45 4.83
CA GLU A 99 -15.24 6.01 4.84
C GLU A 99 -15.51 6.79 3.57
N GLU A 100 -14.59 7.65 3.13
CA GLU A 100 -14.76 8.44 1.91
C GLU A 100 -14.76 7.57 0.65
N VAL A 101 -13.90 6.55 0.58
CA VAL A 101 -13.92 5.57 -0.52
C VAL A 101 -15.25 4.81 -0.56
N HIS A 102 -15.71 4.31 0.58
CA HIS A 102 -16.96 3.55 0.68
C HIS A 102 -18.20 4.41 0.41
N ARG A 103 -18.22 5.66 0.87
CA ARG A 103 -19.29 6.63 0.58
C ARG A 103 -19.47 6.85 -0.92
N ARG A 104 -18.39 6.72 -1.70
CA ARG A 104 -18.39 6.81 -3.17
C ARG A 104 -18.58 5.45 -3.88
N GLY A 105 -18.85 4.38 -3.14
CA GLY A 105 -19.10 3.04 -3.67
C GLY A 105 -17.83 2.24 -4.02
N GLY A 106 -16.63 2.76 -3.73
CA GLY A 106 -15.38 2.08 -4.03
C GLY A 106 -15.04 0.97 -3.04
N LYS A 107 -14.00 0.19 -3.36
CA LYS A 107 -13.38 -0.79 -2.47
C LYS A 107 -11.90 -0.44 -2.28
N ILE A 108 -11.39 -0.60 -1.07
CA ILE A 108 -9.99 -0.32 -0.73
C ILE A 108 -9.43 -1.40 0.19
N VAL A 109 -8.18 -1.78 -0.04
CA VAL A 109 -7.38 -2.64 0.84
C VAL A 109 -6.08 -1.93 1.21
N LEU A 110 -5.54 -2.26 2.38
CA LEU A 110 -4.32 -1.67 2.90
C LEU A 110 -3.10 -2.55 2.57
N GLN A 111 -2.07 -1.96 1.96
CA GLN A 111 -0.79 -2.65 1.76
C GLN A 111 0.04 -2.59 3.05
N LEU A 112 0.04 -3.70 3.80
CA LEU A 112 0.90 -3.84 4.98
C LEU A 112 2.36 -3.87 4.56
N TRP A 113 3.17 -3.05 5.23
CA TRP A 113 4.53 -2.81 4.80
C TRP A 113 5.56 -2.87 5.92
N HIS A 114 6.71 -3.43 5.59
CA HIS A 114 7.94 -3.34 6.37
C HIS A 114 9.11 -3.28 5.39
N VAL A 115 9.86 -2.19 5.38
CA VAL A 115 10.93 -1.98 4.37
C VAL A 115 12.20 -2.78 4.62
N GLY A 116 12.41 -3.20 5.87
CA GLY A 116 13.62 -3.90 6.28
C GLY A 116 14.85 -3.01 6.10
N ARG A 117 15.86 -3.49 5.36
CA ARG A 117 17.12 -2.74 5.12
C ARG A 117 16.98 -1.53 4.19
N VAL A 118 15.86 -1.34 3.51
CA VAL A 118 15.64 -0.16 2.65
C VAL A 118 15.13 1.00 3.50
N SER A 119 15.96 1.47 4.42
CA SER A 119 15.63 2.51 5.40
C SER A 119 16.88 3.31 5.78
N HIS A 120 16.68 4.36 6.57
CA HIS A 120 17.74 5.21 7.08
C HIS A 120 17.48 5.52 8.57
N THR A 121 18.53 5.58 9.38
CA THR A 121 18.41 5.83 10.84
C THR A 121 17.65 7.12 11.16
N SER A 122 17.69 8.13 10.28
CA SER A 122 17.00 9.40 10.47
C SER A 122 15.47 9.35 10.35
N VAL A 123 14.91 8.27 9.80
CA VAL A 123 13.45 8.07 9.70
C VAL A 123 12.91 7.05 10.71
N LEU A 124 13.79 6.56 11.59
CA LEU A 124 13.46 5.57 12.63
C LEU A 124 13.40 6.22 14.02
N PRO A 125 12.85 5.52 15.03
CA PRO A 125 12.94 5.98 16.41
C PRO A 125 14.40 6.27 16.83
N PRO A 126 14.64 7.24 17.73
CA PRO A 126 15.99 7.60 18.14
C PRO A 126 16.78 6.39 18.65
N GLY A 127 17.99 6.21 18.10
CA GLY A 127 18.90 5.12 18.47
C GLY A 127 18.64 3.79 17.74
N GLU A 128 17.58 3.69 16.95
CA GLU A 128 17.30 2.49 16.15
C GLU A 128 18.10 2.44 14.85
N SER A 129 18.26 1.23 14.32
CA SER A 129 18.83 0.95 13.01
C SER A 129 17.87 0.12 12.17
N PRO A 130 17.93 0.20 10.82
CA PRO A 130 17.16 -0.68 9.96
C PRO A 130 17.37 -2.15 10.37
N VAL A 131 16.34 -2.97 10.26
CA VAL A 131 16.44 -4.41 10.55
C VAL A 131 16.36 -5.23 9.26
N ALA A 132 17.09 -6.34 9.22
CA ALA A 132 17.12 -7.20 8.04
C ALA A 132 17.41 -8.66 8.41
N PRO A 133 17.19 -9.61 7.49
CA PRO A 133 17.59 -11.00 7.71
C PRO A 133 19.10 -11.17 7.96
N SER A 134 19.92 -10.31 7.35
CA SER A 134 21.38 -10.29 7.49
C SER A 134 21.87 -8.86 7.61
N ALA A 135 23.02 -8.65 8.27
CA ALA A 135 23.71 -7.36 8.36
C ALA A 135 24.42 -7.03 7.03
N ILE A 136 23.63 -6.85 5.97
CA ILE A 136 24.09 -6.51 4.62
C ILE A 136 23.31 -5.30 4.16
N ARG A 137 24.00 -4.15 4.09
CA ARG A 137 23.47 -2.91 3.52
C ARG A 137 22.93 -3.14 2.11
N ALA A 138 21.79 -2.52 1.81
CA ALA A 138 21.28 -2.51 0.45
C ALA A 138 22.04 -1.48 -0.39
N GLU A 139 22.30 -1.81 -1.65
CA GLU A 139 22.76 -0.83 -2.63
C GLU A 139 21.54 -0.02 -3.09
N GLY A 140 21.35 1.16 -2.50
CA GLY A 140 20.21 2.00 -2.80
C GLY A 140 20.14 3.27 -1.96
N LYS A 141 19.19 4.13 -2.34
CA LYS A 141 18.89 5.38 -1.65
C LYS A 141 17.46 5.36 -1.14
N THR A 142 17.22 6.09 -0.05
CA THR A 142 15.88 6.37 0.47
C THR A 142 15.67 7.86 0.69
N PHE A 143 14.42 8.28 0.78
CA PHE A 143 14.04 9.68 0.91
C PHE A 143 13.93 10.08 2.38
N THR A 144 14.71 11.07 2.79
CA THR A 144 14.78 11.63 4.14
C THR A 144 14.45 13.13 4.11
N LYS A 145 14.57 13.81 5.26
CA LYS A 145 14.48 15.27 5.34
C LYS A 145 15.51 16.01 4.48
N ASN A 146 16.61 15.36 4.12
CA ASN A 146 17.69 15.92 3.30
C ASN A 146 17.55 15.55 1.81
N GLY A 147 16.47 14.86 1.41
CA GLY A 147 16.30 14.31 0.07
C GLY A 147 16.76 12.85 -0.01
N PHE A 148 17.24 12.42 -1.18
CA PHE A 148 17.72 11.05 -1.36
C PHE A 148 19.09 10.83 -0.72
N GLU A 149 19.11 10.06 0.36
CA GLU A 149 20.32 9.63 1.05
C GLU A 149 20.52 8.13 0.86
N ASP A 150 21.77 7.72 0.96
CA ASP A 150 22.14 6.32 1.02
C ASP A 150 21.45 5.62 2.21
N VAL A 151 20.98 4.38 2.02
CA VAL A 151 20.41 3.59 3.13
C VAL A 151 21.45 3.30 4.21
N SER A 152 21.04 3.19 5.48
CA SER A 152 21.95 2.90 6.59
C SER A 152 22.27 1.39 6.71
N GLU A 153 23.35 1.06 7.43
CA GLU A 153 23.68 -0.33 7.78
C GLU A 153 22.55 -0.97 8.61
N PRO A 154 22.01 -2.13 8.19
CA PRO A 154 20.99 -2.81 8.95
C PRO A 154 21.60 -3.71 10.04
N ARG A 155 20.87 -3.89 11.13
CA ARG A 155 21.14 -4.96 12.10
C ARG A 155 20.43 -6.25 11.67
N ALA A 156 21.13 -7.38 11.74
CA ALA A 156 20.50 -8.68 11.57
C ALA A 156 19.45 -8.92 12.67
N LEU A 157 18.27 -9.41 12.29
CA LEU A 157 17.29 -9.92 13.24
C LEU A 157 17.87 -11.19 13.91
N GLY A 158 17.91 -11.17 15.23
CA GLY A 158 18.29 -12.36 16.01
C GLY A 158 17.13 -13.36 16.05
N TRP A 159 17.47 -14.62 16.34
CA TRP A 159 16.47 -15.63 16.68
C TRP A 159 15.97 -15.37 18.10
N THR A 160 14.93 -14.58 18.25
CA THR A 160 14.04 -14.69 19.40
C THR A 160 12.90 -15.62 18.98
N LYS A 161 12.78 -16.77 19.65
CA LYS A 161 11.65 -17.70 19.49
C LYS A 161 10.36 -16.87 19.58
N SER A 162 9.60 -16.77 18.49
CA SER A 162 8.29 -16.09 18.53
C SER A 162 7.46 -16.71 19.66
N PRO A 163 6.79 -15.92 20.50
CA PRO A 163 5.82 -16.50 21.42
C PRO A 163 4.76 -17.27 20.61
N PRO A 164 4.25 -18.39 21.15
CA PRO A 164 3.28 -19.24 20.47
C PRO A 164 2.00 -18.52 20.09
#